data_AF-A0A661L1E3-F1
#
_entry.id   AF-A0A661L1E3-F1
#
_cell.length_a   1.000
_cell.length_b   1.000
_cell.length_c   1.000
_cell.angle_alpha   90.00
_cell.angle_beta   90.00
_cell.angle_gamma   90.00
#
_symmetry.space_group_name_H-M   'P 1'
#
loop_
_entity.id
_entity.type
_entity.pdbx_description
1 polymer ?
#
loop_
_entity_poly.entity_id
_entity_poly.type
_entity_poly.pdbx_seq_one_letter_code
_entity_poly.pdbx_strand_id
1 'polypeptide(L)'
;MSKKRIVSGMRPTGKMHLGHLHGALLNWKELQHEYECFYFIADWHALTSEYSNPDIIKETTYEIIMDWISMGLDPEICTFFIQS
;
A
#
# COMPACT_ATOMS: atom_id res chain seq x y z
N MET A 1 -24.34 -0.71 -12.94
CA MET A 1 -23.64 0.54 -12.54
C MET A 1 -22.16 0.22 -12.45
N SER A 2 -21.25 1.10 -12.89
CA SER A 2 -19.82 0.85 -12.68
C SER A 2 -19.51 0.92 -11.18
N LYS A 3 -18.61 0.06 -10.70
CA LYS A 3 -18.08 0.19 -9.34
C LYS A 3 -17.44 1.58 -9.18
N LYS A 4 -17.59 2.18 -8.01
CA LYS A 4 -16.87 3.41 -7.66
C LYS A 4 -15.38 3.06 -7.48
N ARG A 5 -14.50 4.03 -7.73
CA ARG A 5 -13.05 3.85 -7.64
C ARG A 5 -12.48 4.45 -6.37
N ILE A 6 -11.51 3.76 -5.79
CA ILE A 6 -10.72 4.24 -4.65
C ILE A 6 -9.25 4.13 -5.01
N VAL A 7 -8.48 5.15 -4.65
CA VAL A 7 -7.02 5.13 -4.67
C VAL A 7 -6.51 5.36 -3.26
N SER A 8 -5.54 4.56 -2.82
CA SER A 8 -4.90 4.73 -1.51
C SER A 8 -3.45 4.29 -1.57
N GLY A 9 -2.57 4.93 -0.81
CA GLY A 9 -1.15 4.59 -0.83
C GLY A 9 -0.45 4.81 0.49
N MET A 10 0.66 4.10 0.66
CA MET A 10 1.53 4.22 1.83
C MET A 10 2.96 4.56 1.39
N ARG A 11 3.64 5.38 2.20
CA ARG A 11 5.06 5.64 2.00
C ARG A 11 5.89 4.50 2.61
N PRO A 12 6.90 3.97 1.91
CA PRO A 12 7.79 2.94 2.43
C PRO A 12 8.89 3.53 3.33
N THR A 13 8.52 4.06 4.50
CA THR A 13 9.46 4.73 5.45
C THR A 13 9.75 3.88 6.70
N GLY A 14 9.54 2.57 6.63
CA GLY A 14 9.76 1.61 7.71
C GLY A 14 8.68 0.55 7.79
N LYS A 15 8.84 -0.36 8.77
CA LYS A 15 7.97 -1.52 8.95
C LYS A 15 6.55 -1.13 9.34
N MET A 16 5.59 -1.91 8.85
CA MET A 16 4.21 -1.78 9.29
C MET A 16 4.04 -2.15 10.77
N HIS A 17 2.98 -1.64 11.38
CA HIS A 17 2.66 -1.86 12.78
C HIS A 17 1.14 -1.88 12.97
N LEU A 18 0.65 -2.20 14.16
CA LEU A 18 -0.78 -2.36 14.46
C LEU A 18 -1.64 -1.14 14.07
N GLY A 19 -1.09 0.07 14.16
CA GLY A 19 -1.75 1.28 13.68
C GLY A 19 -2.10 1.25 12.18
N HIS A 20 -1.22 0.72 11.32
CA HIS A 20 -1.49 0.57 9.88
C HIS A 20 -2.52 -0.54 9.63
N LEU A 21 -2.44 -1.64 10.39
CA LEU A 21 -3.37 -2.75 10.27
C LEU A 21 -4.81 -2.28 10.57
N HIS A 22 -5.02 -1.72 11.77
CA HIS A 22 -6.33 -1.26 12.20
C HIS A 22 -6.78 -0.03 11.39
N GLY A 23 -5.88 0.91 11.13
CA GLY A 23 -6.21 2.19 10.51
C GLY A 23 -6.48 2.11 9.00
N ALA A 24 -5.92 1.13 8.30
CA ALA A 24 -6.03 1.03 6.85
C ALA A 24 -6.30 -0.39 6.34
N LEU A 25 -5.48 -1.39 6.68
CA LEU A 25 -5.54 -2.68 5.97
C LEU A 25 -6.83 -3.44 6.19
N LEU A 26 -7.36 -3.47 7.43
CA LEU A 26 -8.64 -4.12 7.69
C LEU A 26 -9.77 -3.49 6.86
N ASN A 27 -9.73 -2.17 6.68
CA ASN A 27 -10.70 -1.47 5.84
C ASN A 27 -10.47 -1.76 4.35
N TRP A 28 -9.22 -1.73 3.88
CA TRP A 28 -8.89 -2.02 2.49
C TRP A 28 -9.29 -3.44 2.08
N LYS A 29 -9.14 -4.40 2.99
CA LYS A 29 -9.56 -5.80 2.78
C LYS A 29 -11.04 -5.93 2.44
N GLU A 30 -11.91 -5.15 3.10
CA GLU A 30 -13.35 -5.16 2.78
C GLU A 30 -13.63 -4.36 1.50
N LEU A 31 -13.01 -3.17 1.37
CA LEU A 31 -13.23 -2.26 0.24
C LEU A 31 -12.86 -2.87 -1.12
N GLN A 32 -11.86 -3.74 -1.20
CA GLN A 32 -11.48 -4.39 -2.46
C GLN A 32 -12.64 -5.18 -3.10
N HIS A 33 -13.60 -5.67 -2.30
CA HIS A 33 -14.75 -6.42 -2.81
C HIS A 33 -15.90 -5.50 -3.23
N GLU A 34 -15.98 -4.29 -2.67
CA GLU A 34 -17.05 -3.32 -2.94
C GLU A 34 -16.69 -2.32 -4.05
N TYR A 35 -15.42 -1.93 -4.15
CA TYR A 35 -14.92 -0.88 -5.05
C TYR A 35 -13.96 -1.44 -6.10
N GLU A 36 -13.63 -0.62 -7.10
CA GLU A 36 -12.46 -0.82 -7.95
C GLU A 36 -11.28 -0.11 -7.27
N CYS A 37 -10.38 -0.90 -6.68
CA CYS A 37 -9.33 -0.39 -5.80
C CYS A 37 -7.96 -0.32 -6.49
N PHE A 38 -7.27 0.78 -6.22
CA PHE A 38 -5.90 1.06 -6.64
C PHE A 38 -5.06 1.34 -5.39
N TYR A 39 -4.19 0.40 -5.02
CA TYR A 39 -3.30 0.53 -3.88
C TYR A 39 -1.87 0.70 -4.34
N PHE A 40 -1.14 1.68 -3.79
CA PHE A 40 0.19 1.97 -4.29
C PHE A 40 1.22 2.31 -3.22
N ILE A 41 2.46 1.95 -3.54
CA ILE A 41 3.63 2.35 -2.75
C ILE A 41 4.10 3.70 -3.26
N ALA A 42 4.06 4.71 -2.38
CA ALA A 42 4.43 6.08 -2.68
C ALA A 42 5.94 6.31 -2.46
N ASP A 43 6.77 5.63 -3.26
CA ASP A 43 8.24 5.63 -3.16
C ASP A 43 8.86 7.00 -3.47
N TRP A 44 8.39 7.71 -4.50
CA TRP A 44 8.83 9.08 -4.77
C TRP A 44 8.43 10.06 -3.67
N HIS A 45 7.26 9.87 -3.04
CA HIS A 45 6.89 10.67 -1.87
C HIS A 45 7.80 10.38 -0.67
N ALA A 46 8.25 9.13 -0.48
CA ALA A 46 9.19 8.80 0.58
C ALA A 46 10.56 9.46 0.37
N LEU A 47 11.03 9.63 -0.88
CA LEU A 47 12.28 10.34 -1.17
C LEU A 47 12.29 11.78 -0.67
N THR A 48 11.13 12.42 -0.48
CA THR A 48 11.07 13.78 0.07
C THR A 48 11.50 13.86 1.54
N SER A 49 11.47 12.74 2.28
CA SER A 49 11.90 12.66 3.68
C SER A 49 13.10 11.73 3.92
N GLU A 50 13.23 10.64 3.15
CA GLU A 50 14.26 9.61 3.32
C GLU A 50 15.46 9.78 2.34
N TYR A 51 15.66 10.98 1.80
CA TYR A 51 16.73 11.24 0.80
C TYR A 51 18.15 10.94 1.31
N SER A 52 18.36 10.92 2.63
CA SER A 52 19.65 10.62 3.27
C SER A 52 19.99 9.13 3.26
N ASN A 53 19.00 8.24 3.15
CA ASN A 53 19.18 6.80 3.09
C ASN A 53 18.10 6.14 2.18
N PRO A 54 18.16 6.36 0.86
CA PRO A 54 17.12 5.89 -0.05
C PRO A 54 17.03 4.37 -0.18
N ASP A 55 18.06 3.63 0.25
CA ASP A 55 18.06 2.16 0.21
C ASP A 55 16.91 1.56 1.04
N ILE A 56 16.51 2.25 2.12
CA ILE A 56 15.39 1.81 2.98
C ILE A 56 14.06 1.76 2.21
N ILE A 57 13.85 2.67 1.25
CA ILE A 57 12.63 2.74 0.44
C ILE A 57 12.46 1.44 -0.34
N LYS A 58 13.55 0.94 -0.94
CA LYS A 58 13.51 -0.28 -1.75
C LYS A 58 13.21 -1.50 -0.90
N GLU A 59 13.90 -1.66 0.23
CA GLU A 59 13.68 -2.78 1.14
C GLU A 59 12.24 -2.76 1.68
N THR A 60 11.81 -1.63 2.23
CA THR A 60 10.47 -1.49 2.82
C THR A 60 9.36 -1.61 1.77
N THR A 61 9.58 -1.25 0.50
CA THR A 61 8.58 -1.45 -0.56
C THR A 61 8.18 -2.92 -0.67
N TYR A 62 9.14 -3.84 -0.66
CA TYR A 62 8.84 -5.27 -0.71
C TYR A 62 8.20 -5.76 0.59
N GLU A 63 8.68 -5.30 1.75
CA GLU A 63 8.09 -5.65 3.06
C GLU A 63 6.60 -5.26 3.12
N ILE A 64 6.25 -4.04 2.72
CA ILE A 64 4.88 -3.55 2.74
C ILE A 64 3.98 -4.36 1.82
N ILE A 65 4.42 -4.67 0.60
CA ILE A 65 3.62 -5.49 -0.33
C ILE A 65 3.39 -6.90 0.23
N MET A 66 4.42 -7.51 0.85
CA MET A 66 4.27 -8.80 1.53
C MET A 66 3.24 -8.71 2.67
N ASP A 67 3.30 -7.66 3.48
CA ASP A 67 2.34 -7.43 4.56
C ASP A 67 0.90 -7.27 4.02
N TRP A 68 0.71 -6.49 2.96
CA TRP A 68 -0.60 -6.31 2.32
C TRP A 68 -1.22 -7.63 1.87
N ILE A 69 -0.45 -8.44 1.13
CA ILE A 69 -0.90 -9.75 0.64
C ILE A 69 -1.19 -10.68 1.82
N SER A 70 -0.31 -10.72 2.83
CA SER A 70 -0.47 -11.58 4.01
C SER A 70 -1.75 -11.28 4.80
N MET A 71 -2.21 -10.03 4.78
CA MET A 71 -3.43 -9.59 5.46
C MET A 71 -4.70 -9.80 4.64
N GLY A 72 -4.57 -10.24 3.38
CA GLY A 72 -5.69 -10.62 2.51
C GLY A 72 -6.07 -9.57 1.48
N LEU A 73 -5.17 -8.64 1.13
CA LEU A 73 -5.33 -7.86 -0.10
C LEU A 73 -4.90 -8.70 -1.29
N ASP A 74 -5.77 -8.83 -2.28
CA ASP A 74 -5.61 -9.74 -3.39
C ASP A 74 -5.31 -8.97 -4.69
N PRO A 75 -4.13 -9.16 -5.32
CA PRO A 75 -3.77 -8.50 -6.58
C PRO A 75 -4.61 -8.96 -7.78
N GLU A 76 -5.37 -10.05 -7.67
CA GLU A 76 -6.35 -10.45 -8.70
C GLU A 76 -7.67 -9.66 -8.59
N ILE A 77 -7.93 -9.03 -7.43
CA ILE A 77 -9.17 -8.28 -7.15
C ILE A 77 -8.94 -6.77 -7.23
N CYS A 78 -7.75 -6.30 -6.84
CA CYS A 78 -7.38 -4.89 -6.84
C CYS A 78 -6.02 -4.65 -7.51
N THR A 79 -5.77 -3.43 -7.96
CA THR A 79 -4.52 -3.09 -8.64
C THR A 79 -3.47 -2.63 -7.64
N PHE A 80 -2.34 -3.32 -7.58
CA PHE A 80 -1.14 -2.86 -6.91
C PHE A 80 -0.18 -2.21 -7.91
N PHE A 81 0.42 -1.08 -7.54
CA PHE A 81 1.49 -0.47 -8.32
C PHE A 81 2.48 0.30 -7.45
N ILE A 82 3.65 0.57 -7.99
CA ILE A 82 4.65 1.47 -7.40
C ILE A 82 4.48 2.82 -8.11
N GLN A 83 4.65 3.93 -7.40
CA GLN A 83 4.46 5.25 -7.98
C GLN A 83 5.44 5.57 -9.13
N SER A 84 6.62 4.97 -9.14
CA SER A 84 7.68 5.15 -10.14
C SER A 84 7.50 4.38 -11.45
#